data_AF-A0A3D0DMT7-F1
#
_entry.id   AF-A0A3D0DMT7-F1
#
_cell.length_a   1.000
_cell.length_b   1.000
_cell.length_c   1.000
_cell.angle_alpha   90.00
_cell.angle_beta   90.00
_cell.angle_gamma   90.00
#
_symmetry.space_group_name_H-M   'P 1'
#
loop_
_entity.id
_entity.type
_entity.pdbx_description
1 polymer ?
#
loop_
_entity_poly.entity_id
_entity_poly.type
_entity_poly.pdbx_seq_one_letter_code
_entity_poly.pdbx_strand_id
1 'polypeptide(L)'
;MTIYSVFDPEFKEYGKVLTGYDTAELISAMNAVEMPAEGVAYEPWIDSLEACAIMGELGENAFGGMPIQLGMCWGHNKALNCLEYHRNSEINIGATDFVLLLAKQDKIIDGKLDTSEVVAFKAPAGAVVEVYATSLHYAPCMVT
;
A
#
# COMPACT_ATOMS: atom_id res chain seq x y z
N MET A 1 -4.94 -6.44 -18.85
CA MET A 1 -4.18 -6.87 -17.67
C MET A 1 -5.14 -7.60 -16.75
N THR A 2 -4.78 -8.81 -16.31
CA THR A 2 -5.53 -9.52 -15.27
C THR A 2 -5.28 -8.83 -13.94
N ILE A 3 -6.32 -8.65 -13.12
CA ILE A 3 -6.20 -8.13 -11.76
C ILE A 3 -6.45 -9.32 -10.83
N TYR A 4 -5.40 -9.76 -10.14
CA TYR A 4 -5.45 -10.81 -9.13
C TYR A 4 -5.94 -10.27 -7.81
N SER A 5 -6.26 -11.13 -6.86
CA SER A 5 -6.47 -10.77 -5.45
C SER A 5 -5.14 -10.75 -4.70
N VAL A 6 -4.97 -9.88 -3.70
CA VAL A 6 -3.86 -9.99 -2.74
C VAL A 6 -3.88 -11.29 -1.92
N PHE A 7 -4.96 -12.06 -1.98
CA PHE A 7 -5.07 -13.39 -1.37
C PHE A 7 -4.72 -14.53 -2.32
N ASP A 8 -4.50 -14.24 -3.62
CA ASP A 8 -4.13 -15.25 -4.60
C ASP A 8 -2.67 -15.69 -4.39
N PRO A 9 -2.31 -16.96 -4.70
CA PRO A 9 -0.95 -17.47 -4.56
C PRO A 9 0.13 -16.63 -5.24
N GLU A 10 -0.21 -15.99 -6.36
CA GLU A 10 0.64 -15.10 -7.17
C GLU A 10 1.15 -13.89 -6.37
N PHE A 11 0.42 -13.44 -5.35
CA PHE A 11 0.83 -12.29 -4.54
C PHE A 11 2.02 -12.60 -3.63
N LYS A 12 2.29 -13.88 -3.32
CA LYS A 12 3.30 -14.31 -2.34
C LYS A 12 4.72 -13.88 -2.69
N GLU A 13 5.02 -13.65 -3.97
CA GLU A 13 6.34 -13.16 -4.39
C GLU A 13 6.54 -11.66 -4.15
N TYR A 14 5.43 -10.92 -3.95
CA TYR A 14 5.43 -9.47 -3.82
C TYR A 14 5.15 -8.99 -2.40
N GLY A 15 4.39 -9.77 -1.63
CA GLY A 15 3.91 -9.38 -0.32
C GLY A 15 3.13 -10.47 0.41
N LYS A 16 2.44 -10.06 1.47
CA LYS A 16 1.48 -10.89 2.21
C LYS A 16 0.41 -10.01 2.87
N VAL A 17 -0.76 -10.59 3.14
CA VAL A 17 -1.78 -9.95 3.97
C VAL A 17 -1.56 -10.34 5.42
N LEU A 18 -1.37 -9.36 6.30
CA LEU A 18 -1.24 -9.55 7.72
C LEU A 18 -2.62 -9.70 8.38
N THR A 19 -2.71 -10.51 9.42
CA THR A 19 -3.94 -10.78 10.16
C THR A 19 -3.80 -10.37 11.63
N GLY A 20 -4.92 -10.19 12.32
CA GLY A 20 -4.94 -9.87 13.76
C GLY A 20 -4.89 -8.38 14.09
N TYR A 21 -4.99 -7.50 13.09
CA TYR A 21 -5.06 -6.04 13.27
C TYR A 21 -6.51 -5.55 13.15
N ASP A 22 -6.91 -4.64 14.04
CA ASP A 22 -8.18 -3.92 13.91
C ASP A 22 -7.97 -2.60 13.17
N THR A 23 -8.51 -2.52 11.95
CA THR A 23 -8.37 -1.34 11.08
C THR A 23 -9.54 -0.36 11.18
N ALA A 24 -10.56 -0.63 12.01
CA ALA A 24 -11.80 0.16 12.00
C ALA A 24 -11.58 1.63 12.39
N GLU A 25 -10.80 1.88 13.45
CA GLU A 25 -10.45 3.24 13.89
C GLU A 25 -9.67 3.99 12.82
N LEU A 26 -8.65 3.35 12.25
CA LEU A 26 -7.82 3.93 11.19
C LEU A 26 -8.65 4.29 9.96
N ILE A 27 -9.53 3.39 9.50
CA ILE A 27 -10.42 3.65 8.36
C ILE A 27 -11.34 4.83 8.65
N SER A 28 -11.87 4.94 9.88
CA SER A 28 -12.68 6.10 10.27
C SER A 28 -11.87 7.40 10.21
N ALA A 29 -10.63 7.39 10.69
CA ALA A 29 -9.75 8.56 10.65
C ALA A 29 -9.36 8.94 9.21
N MET A 30 -9.05 7.97 8.35
CA MET A 30 -8.79 8.18 6.93
C MET A 30 -9.99 8.82 6.21
N ASN A 31 -11.22 8.35 6.48
CA ASN A 31 -12.43 8.89 5.87
C ASN A 31 -12.78 10.32 6.34
N ALA A 32 -12.19 10.80 7.44
CA ALA A 32 -12.34 12.17 7.89
C ALA A 32 -11.40 13.15 7.17
N VAL A 33 -10.38 12.65 6.46
CA VAL A 33 -9.48 13.46 5.64
C VAL A 33 -10.17 13.84 4.34
N GLU A 34 -10.12 15.12 3.97
CA GLU A 34 -10.76 15.62 2.75
C GLU A 34 -10.11 14.99 1.50
N MET A 35 -10.94 14.44 0.60
CA MET A 35 -10.48 13.89 -0.67
C MET A 35 -10.04 15.03 -1.60
N PRO A 36 -8.85 14.97 -2.24
CA PRO A 36 -8.47 15.98 -3.22
C PRO A 36 -9.48 16.02 -4.37
N ALA A 37 -9.74 17.23 -4.86
CA ALA A 37 -10.67 17.46 -5.96
C ALA A 37 -10.24 16.73 -7.25
N GLU A 38 -8.93 16.61 -7.48
CA GLU A 38 -8.33 15.90 -8.60
C GLU A 38 -6.94 15.37 -8.23
N GLY A 39 -6.42 14.41 -9.00
CA GLY A 39 -5.08 13.87 -8.82
C GLY A 39 -4.90 13.05 -7.54
N VAL A 40 -3.68 13.03 -7.02
CA VAL A 40 -3.28 12.29 -5.82
C VAL A 40 -2.60 13.27 -4.86
N ALA A 41 -2.97 13.21 -3.59
CA ALA A 41 -2.27 13.87 -2.49
C ALA A 41 -1.43 12.86 -1.70
N TYR A 42 -0.34 13.35 -1.12
CA TYR A 42 0.55 12.56 -0.29
C TYR A 42 0.91 13.35 0.96
N GLU A 43 0.73 12.73 2.12
CA GLU A 43 1.21 13.22 3.40
C GLU A 43 1.83 12.03 4.14
N PRO A 44 3.16 12.03 4.39
CA PRO A 44 3.84 10.93 5.08
C PRO A 44 3.38 10.74 6.53
N TRP A 45 2.74 11.76 7.12
CA TRP A 45 2.40 11.81 8.53
C TRP A 45 1.11 12.58 8.79
N ILE A 46 0.09 11.93 9.36
CA ILE A 46 -1.14 12.61 9.77
C ILE A 46 -1.42 12.30 11.24
N ASP A 47 -1.43 13.34 12.09
CA ASP A 47 -1.66 13.26 13.54
C ASP A 47 -2.83 12.35 13.92
N SER A 48 -3.96 12.48 13.23
CA SER A 48 -5.18 11.71 13.54
C SER A 48 -5.04 10.22 13.25
N LEU A 49 -4.14 9.83 12.34
CA LEU A 49 -3.90 8.44 11.98
C LEU A 49 -2.91 7.81 12.96
N GLU A 50 -1.83 8.53 13.32
CA GLU A 50 -0.88 8.05 14.33
C GLU A 50 -1.47 7.97 15.74
N ALA A 51 -2.54 8.73 16.01
CA ALA A 51 -3.30 8.61 17.26
C ALA A 51 -4.09 7.30 17.37
N CYS A 52 -4.31 6.57 16.27
CA CYS A 52 -5.05 5.31 16.28
C CYS A 52 -4.26 4.19 16.96
N ALA A 53 -4.96 3.28 17.64
CA ALA A 53 -4.33 2.18 18.38
C ALA A 53 -3.43 1.28 17.51
N ILE A 54 -3.79 1.10 16.24
CA ILE A 54 -3.06 0.28 15.28
C ILE A 54 -1.62 0.76 15.04
N MET A 55 -1.30 2.04 15.27
CA MET A 55 0.06 2.58 15.13
C MET A 55 1.06 1.82 16.03
N GLY A 56 0.68 1.60 17.29
CA GLY A 56 1.50 0.83 18.23
C GLY A 56 1.59 -0.66 17.84
N GLU A 57 0.48 -1.24 17.40
CA GLU A 57 0.44 -2.66 16.99
C GLU A 57 1.34 -2.93 15.79
N LEU A 58 1.30 -2.07 14.75
CA LEU A 58 2.13 -2.21 13.57
C LEU A 58 3.61 -1.99 13.91
N GLY A 59 3.92 -0.99 14.73
CA GLY A 59 5.29 -0.72 15.18
C GLY A 59 5.92 -1.93 15.86
N GLU A 60 5.23 -2.50 16.86
CA GLU A 60 5.73 -3.64 17.63
C GLU A 60 5.72 -4.95 16.82
N ASN A 61 4.60 -5.28 16.18
CA ASN A 61 4.38 -6.61 15.63
C ASN A 61 4.83 -6.75 14.17
N ALA A 62 4.71 -5.70 13.36
CA ALA A 62 5.08 -5.75 11.94
C ALA A 62 6.50 -5.21 11.69
N PHE A 63 6.93 -4.21 12.46
CA PHE A 63 8.23 -3.55 12.30
C PHE A 63 9.23 -3.81 13.43
N GLY A 64 8.87 -4.66 14.40
CA GLY A 64 9.80 -5.11 15.45
C GLY A 64 10.28 -4.01 16.39
N GLY A 65 9.42 -3.03 16.68
CA GLY A 65 9.70 -1.90 17.56
C GLY A 65 10.50 -0.77 16.91
N MET A 66 10.71 -0.80 15.60
CA MET A 66 11.30 0.33 14.88
C MET A 66 10.33 1.53 14.87
N PRO A 67 10.83 2.78 14.93
CA PRO A 67 10.00 3.95 14.68
C PRO A 67 9.37 3.87 13.29
N ILE A 68 8.05 4.09 13.22
CA ILE A 68 7.28 4.13 11.97
C ILE A 68 6.59 5.49 11.83
N GLN A 69 6.12 5.77 10.61
CA GLN A 69 5.23 6.89 10.33
C GLN A 69 3.94 6.36 9.72
N LEU A 70 2.82 6.99 10.02
CA LEU A 70 1.53 6.67 9.40
C LEU A 70 0.93 7.90 8.72
N GLY A 71 0.74 7.78 7.41
CA GLY A 71 0.24 8.84 6.55
C GLY A 71 -0.67 8.29 5.46
N MET A 72 -0.94 9.10 4.44
CA MET A 72 -1.81 8.72 3.33
C MET A 72 -1.22 9.13 1.97
N CYS A 73 -1.46 8.25 1.00
CA CYS A 73 -1.44 8.57 -0.42
C CYS A 73 -2.87 8.33 -0.94
N TRP A 74 -3.62 9.38 -1.28
CA TRP A 74 -5.05 9.28 -1.59
C TRP A 74 -5.49 10.20 -2.72
N GLY A 75 -6.55 9.81 -3.42
CA GLY A 75 -7.06 10.55 -4.58
C GLY A 75 -7.53 9.61 -5.69
N HIS A 76 -7.37 10.04 -6.93
CA HIS A 76 -8.03 9.47 -8.10
C HIS A 76 -7.05 8.82 -9.09
N ASN A 77 -6.03 8.10 -8.60
CA ASN A 77 -5.08 7.44 -9.49
C ASN A 77 -5.75 6.28 -10.26
N LYS A 78 -5.56 6.25 -11.58
CA LYS A 78 -6.10 5.22 -12.48
C LYS A 78 -5.04 4.63 -13.43
N ALA A 79 -3.77 4.97 -13.24
CA ALA A 79 -2.70 4.61 -14.17
C ALA A 79 -1.41 4.22 -13.46
N LEU A 80 -0.59 3.43 -14.16
CA LEU A 80 0.82 3.20 -13.83
C LEU A 80 1.62 4.45 -14.21
N ASN A 81 1.79 5.39 -13.27
CA ASN A 81 2.51 6.64 -13.52
C ASN A 81 4.01 6.54 -13.17
N CYS A 82 4.35 5.76 -12.14
CA CYS A 82 5.69 5.58 -11.63
C CYS A 82 5.79 4.21 -10.93
N LEU A 83 7.01 3.81 -10.60
CA LEU A 83 7.33 2.72 -9.70
C LEU A 83 8.50 3.15 -8.81
N GLU A 84 8.37 2.90 -7.53
CA GLU A 84 9.37 3.12 -6.48
C GLU A 84 9.59 1.84 -5.68
N TYR A 85 10.64 1.82 -4.88
CA TYR A 85 10.90 0.75 -3.93
C TYR A 85 11.61 1.32 -2.71
N HIS A 86 11.38 0.69 -1.55
CA HIS A 86 11.94 1.12 -0.28
C HIS A 86 12.98 0.12 0.23
N ARG A 87 13.80 0.55 1.19
CA ARG A 87 14.79 -0.33 1.85
C ARG A 87 14.18 -1.26 2.89
N ASN A 88 12.90 -1.05 3.22
CA ASN A 88 12.11 -1.86 4.12
C ASN A 88 10.76 -2.18 3.46
N SER A 89 10.02 -3.15 3.99
CA SER A 89 8.64 -3.39 3.58
C SER A 89 7.76 -2.17 3.86
N GLU A 90 6.69 -2.00 3.07
CA GLU A 90 5.65 -1.00 3.29
C GLU A 90 4.33 -1.70 3.61
N ILE A 91 3.56 -1.16 4.57
CA ILE A 91 2.22 -1.63 4.88
C ILE A 91 1.19 -0.68 4.27
N ASN A 92 0.31 -1.24 3.44
CA ASN A 92 -0.76 -0.55 2.73
C ASN A 92 -2.13 -0.96 3.29
N ILE A 93 -2.91 0.02 3.74
CA ILE A 93 -4.27 -0.19 4.29
C ILE A 93 -5.21 0.82 3.60
N GLY A 94 -6.26 0.33 2.96
CA GLY A 94 -7.23 1.16 2.24
C GLY A 94 -8.55 1.31 2.98
N ALA A 95 -9.10 2.53 3.02
CA ALA A 95 -10.48 2.77 3.47
C ALA A 95 -11.52 2.25 2.46
N THR A 96 -11.12 2.06 1.22
CA THR A 96 -11.87 1.40 0.14
C THR A 96 -11.01 0.32 -0.49
N ASP A 97 -11.62 -0.52 -1.34
CA ASP A 97 -10.85 -1.40 -2.22
C ASP A 97 -9.87 -0.58 -3.08
N PHE A 98 -8.68 -1.12 -3.32
CA PHE A 98 -7.64 -0.49 -4.14
C PHE A 98 -6.88 -1.54 -4.95
N VAL A 99 -6.15 -1.10 -5.96
CA VAL A 99 -5.31 -1.95 -6.80
C VAL A 99 -3.85 -1.51 -6.67
N LEU A 100 -3.00 -2.43 -6.27
CA LEU A 100 -1.55 -2.31 -6.32
C LEU A 100 -1.05 -2.75 -7.69
N LEU A 101 -0.13 -1.97 -8.27
CA LEU A 101 0.61 -2.34 -9.47
C LEU A 101 2.04 -2.63 -9.06
N LEU A 102 2.43 -3.90 -9.17
CA LEU A 102 3.67 -4.40 -8.57
C LEU A 102 4.59 -5.02 -9.61
N ALA A 103 5.89 -4.84 -9.41
CA ALA A 103 6.94 -5.54 -10.14
C ALA A 103 8.07 -5.92 -9.17
N LYS A 104 8.96 -6.82 -9.56
CA LYS A 104 10.11 -7.19 -8.71
C LYS A 104 11.35 -6.38 -9.06
N GLN A 105 12.11 -6.02 -8.03
CA GLN A 105 13.36 -5.25 -8.18
C GLN A 105 14.40 -6.00 -9.02
N ASP A 106 14.40 -7.33 -8.96
CA ASP A 106 15.28 -8.19 -9.77
C ASP A 106 14.97 -8.15 -11.29
N LYS A 107 13.85 -7.54 -11.70
CA LYS A 107 13.50 -7.32 -13.11
C LYS A 107 14.05 -6.02 -13.70
N ILE A 108 14.71 -5.19 -12.88
CA ILE A 108 15.35 -3.97 -13.37
C ILE A 108 16.64 -4.34 -14.10
N ILE A 109 16.72 -3.98 -15.39
CA ILE A 109 17.90 -4.18 -16.25
C ILE A 109 18.41 -2.81 -16.69
N ASP A 110 19.69 -2.52 -16.42
CA ASP A 110 20.34 -1.24 -16.75
C ASP A 110 19.53 0.01 -16.30
N GLY A 111 18.94 -0.09 -15.11
CA GLY A 111 18.14 0.99 -14.50
C GLY A 111 16.75 1.17 -15.12
N LYS A 112 16.27 0.21 -15.93
CA LYS A 112 14.96 0.24 -16.58
C LYS A 112 14.15 -1.01 -16.24
N LEU A 113 12.84 -0.84 -16.18
CA LEU A 113 11.89 -1.95 -16.04
C LEU A 113 11.00 -2.01 -17.28
N ASP A 114 10.81 -3.19 -17.85
CA ASP A 114 9.78 -3.42 -18.85
C ASP A 114 8.41 -3.49 -18.15
N THR A 115 7.46 -2.64 -18.56
CA THR A 115 6.12 -2.59 -17.94
C THR A 115 5.32 -3.89 -18.09
N SER A 116 5.73 -4.80 -18.97
CA SER A 116 5.14 -6.14 -19.06
C SER A 116 5.43 -7.02 -17.83
N GLU A 117 6.43 -6.66 -17.01
CA GLU A 117 6.72 -7.30 -15.73
C GLU A 117 5.77 -6.85 -14.61
N VAL A 118 4.89 -5.87 -14.86
CA VAL A 118 3.95 -5.35 -13.86
C VAL A 118 2.72 -6.25 -13.76
N VAL A 119 2.38 -6.63 -12.53
CA VAL A 119 1.21 -7.41 -12.17
C VAL A 119 0.29 -6.58 -11.28
N ALA A 120 -1.02 -6.69 -11.50
CA ALA A 120 -2.02 -5.96 -10.71
C ALA A 120 -2.67 -6.85 -9.65
N PHE A 121 -2.77 -6.35 -8.42
CA PHE A 121 -3.41 -7.03 -7.31
C PHE A 121 -4.44 -6.11 -6.64
N LYS A 122 -5.69 -6.57 -6.55
CA LYS A 122 -6.77 -5.92 -5.81
C LYS A 122 -6.70 -6.31 -4.33
N ALA A 123 -6.65 -5.31 -3.48
CA ALA A 123 -6.80 -5.43 -2.03
C ALA A 123 -8.20 -4.93 -1.62
N PRO A 124 -8.96 -5.67 -0.79
CA PRO A 124 -10.20 -5.15 -0.26
C PRO A 124 -9.95 -4.10 0.83
N ALA A 125 -10.93 -3.23 1.05
CA ALA A 125 -10.92 -2.28 2.15
C ALA A 125 -10.57 -2.95 3.49
N GLY A 126 -9.70 -2.31 4.27
CA GLY A 126 -9.26 -2.76 5.59
C GLY A 126 -8.29 -3.95 5.62
N ALA A 127 -7.91 -4.52 4.48
CA ALA A 127 -6.81 -5.48 4.45
C ALA A 127 -5.48 -4.79 4.81
N VAL A 128 -4.70 -5.42 5.69
CA VAL A 128 -3.35 -4.96 6.04
C VAL A 128 -2.35 -5.64 5.11
N VAL A 129 -2.00 -4.96 4.02
CA VAL A 129 -1.17 -5.53 2.95
C VAL A 129 0.28 -5.12 3.14
N GLU A 130 1.16 -6.06 3.47
CA GLU A 130 2.60 -5.83 3.43
C GLU A 130 3.12 -6.06 2.01
N VAL A 131 3.78 -5.06 1.45
CA VAL A 131 4.56 -5.14 0.21
C VAL A 131 6.04 -5.23 0.60
N TYR A 132 6.73 -6.26 0.12
CA TYR A 132 8.13 -6.49 0.47
C TYR A 132 9.06 -5.41 -0.09
N ALA A 133 10.19 -5.17 0.57
CA ALA A 133 11.23 -4.24 0.11
C ALA A 133 11.75 -4.54 -1.32
N THR A 134 11.63 -5.80 -1.77
CA THR A 134 12.03 -6.25 -3.11
C THR A 134 10.97 -5.99 -4.19
N SER A 135 9.83 -5.44 -3.82
CA SER A 135 8.69 -5.21 -4.70
C SER A 135 8.57 -3.72 -5.00
N LEU A 136 8.65 -3.39 -6.28
CA LEU A 136 8.29 -2.06 -6.73
C LEU A 136 6.79 -1.87 -6.60
N HIS A 137 6.39 -0.68 -6.24
CA HIS A 137 5.00 -0.23 -6.16
C HIS A 137 4.95 1.28 -6.39
N TYR A 138 3.76 1.85 -6.37
CA TYR A 138 3.56 3.30 -6.32
C TYR A 138 2.16 3.58 -5.78
N ALA A 139 1.77 4.85 -5.72
CA ALA A 139 0.43 5.30 -5.38
C ALA A 139 -0.65 4.34 -5.93
N PRO A 140 -1.41 3.65 -5.06
CA PRO A 140 -2.39 2.65 -5.49
C PRO A 140 -3.43 3.22 -6.43
N CYS A 141 -3.95 2.39 -7.34
CA CYS A 141 -5.06 2.76 -8.20
C CYS A 141 -6.39 2.61 -7.45
N MET A 142 -7.26 3.60 -7.60
CA MET A 142 -8.63 3.55 -7.07
C MET A 142 -9.44 2.46 -7.79
N VAL A 143 -10.41 1.88 -7.09
CA VAL A 143 -11.47 1.06 -7.67
C VAL A 143 -12.75 1.89 -7.67
N THR A 144 -13.40 2.02 -8.83
CA THR A 144 -14.72 2.66 -8.99
C THR A 144 -15.85 1.67 -8.79
#